data_AF-A0A0F9A5K4-F1
#
_entry.id   AF-A0A0F9A5K4-F1
#
_cell.length_a   1.000
_cell.length_b   1.000
_cell.length_c   1.000
_cell.angle_alpha   90.00
_cell.angle_beta   90.00
_cell.angle_gamma   90.00
#
_symmetry.space_group_name_H-M   'P 1'
#
loop_
_entity.id
_entity.type
_entity.pdbx_description
1 polymer ?
#
loop_
_entity_poly.entity_id
_entity_poly.type
_entity_poly.pdbx_seq_one_letter_code
_entity_poly.pdbx_strand_id
1 'polypeptide(L)'
;INTDANNLITTEINKIIGNKDEIISQQKVKANETKTKEVDTLKDHINAQATFLGIKLTPKAKENIVRDLGSGVFVPAPIVELGCTTEIVCAHPWDCDTAMRVVKCETGGTFDPTVVGNDRERGCLQIHPVHWDKPQCDPEFLFDPAYNAACAYSIWEDSGWGPWSCY
;
A
#
# COMPACT_ATOMS: atom_id res chain seq x y z
N ILE A 1 -10.96 59.81 -23.20
CA ILE A 1 -11.11 58.88 -24.34
C ILE A 1 -10.61 57.47 -24.00
N ASN A 2 -9.48 57.31 -23.30
CA ASN A 2 -8.87 55.97 -23.10
C ASN A 2 -9.61 55.08 -22.07
N THR A 3 -10.15 55.64 -20.98
CA THR A 3 -10.79 54.84 -19.91
C THR A 3 -12.17 54.30 -20.31
N ASP A 4 -12.99 55.11 -20.98
CA ASP A 4 -14.35 54.73 -21.37
C ASP A 4 -14.37 53.66 -22.47
N ALA A 5 -13.43 53.75 -23.42
CA ALA A 5 -13.25 52.74 -24.46
C ALA A 5 -12.83 51.39 -23.86
N ASN A 6 -11.90 51.39 -22.88
CA ASN A 6 -11.49 50.16 -22.19
C ASN A 6 -12.63 49.53 -21.38
N ASN A 7 -13.49 50.34 -20.76
CA ASN A 7 -14.65 49.84 -20.01
C ASN A 7 -15.70 49.20 -20.93
N LEU A 8 -15.96 49.81 -22.10
CA LEU A 8 -16.85 49.27 -23.12
C LEU A 8 -16.31 47.96 -23.70
N ILE A 9 -15.03 47.93 -24.07
CA ILE A 9 -14.37 46.72 -24.59
C ILE A 9 -14.43 45.60 -23.55
N THR A 10 -14.11 45.88 -22.28
CA THR A 10 -14.17 44.88 -21.20
C THR A 10 -15.59 44.36 -20.97
N THR A 11 -16.60 45.24 -21.07
CA THR A 11 -18.01 44.85 -20.91
C THR A 11 -18.48 43.93 -22.04
N GLU A 12 -18.16 44.26 -23.29
CA GLU A 12 -18.53 43.41 -24.43
C GLU A 12 -17.77 42.09 -24.44
N ILE A 13 -16.49 42.09 -24.04
CA ILE A 13 -15.72 40.86 -23.82
C ILE A 13 -16.40 39.99 -22.76
N ASN A 14 -16.76 40.55 -21.60
CA ASN A 14 -17.43 39.80 -20.53
C ASN A 14 -18.81 39.26 -20.94
N LYS A 15 -19.52 39.92 -21.88
CA LYS A 15 -20.79 39.39 -22.43
C LYS A 15 -20.57 38.18 -23.34
N ILE A 16 -19.47 38.14 -24.09
CA ILE A 16 -19.19 37.07 -25.06
C ILE A 16 -18.61 35.84 -24.36
N ILE A 17 -17.60 36.04 -23.52
CA ILE A 17 -16.86 34.93 -22.89
C ILE A 17 -17.24 34.67 -21.44
N GLY A 18 -18.01 35.55 -20.78
CA GLY A 18 -18.29 35.49 -19.35
C GLY A 18 -17.21 36.19 -18.52
N ASN A 19 -17.49 36.38 -17.22
CA ASN A 19 -16.51 36.98 -16.31
C ASN A 19 -15.33 36.02 -16.13
N LYS A 20 -14.14 36.46 -16.52
CA LYS A 20 -12.89 35.69 -16.42
C LYS A 20 -12.66 35.12 -15.01
N ASP A 21 -12.92 35.89 -13.96
CA ASP A 21 -12.68 35.45 -12.58
C ASP A 21 -13.68 34.37 -12.16
N GLU A 22 -14.91 34.45 -12.65
CA GLU A 22 -15.93 33.45 -12.41
C GLU A 22 -15.60 32.14 -13.13
N ILE A 23 -15.11 32.21 -14.37
CA ILE A 23 -14.67 31.04 -15.14
C ILE A 23 -13.49 30.36 -14.46
N ILE A 24 -12.48 31.13 -14.03
CA ILE A 24 -11.32 30.60 -13.30
C ILE A 24 -11.77 29.95 -11.98
N SER A 25 -12.71 30.57 -11.26
CA SER A 25 -13.27 30.02 -10.02
C SER A 25 -13.98 28.68 -10.26
N GLN A 26 -14.87 28.62 -11.27
CA GLN A 26 -15.59 27.41 -11.63
C GLN A 26 -14.64 26.27 -12.08
N GLN A 27 -13.59 26.59 -12.83
CA GLN A 27 -12.58 25.61 -13.23
C GLN A 27 -11.79 25.07 -12.03
N LYS A 28 -11.44 25.92 -11.06
CA LYS A 28 -10.78 25.50 -9.81
C LYS A 28 -11.67 24.57 -8.98
N VAL A 29 -12.97 24.89 -8.87
CA VAL A 29 -13.94 24.04 -8.16
C VAL A 29 -14.03 22.66 -8.81
N LYS A 30 -14.22 22.61 -10.14
CA LYS A 30 -14.26 21.33 -10.88
C LYS A 30 -12.98 20.51 -10.73
N ALA A 31 -11.81 21.16 -10.79
CA ALA A 31 -10.53 20.47 -10.60
C ALA A 31 -10.39 19.89 -9.19
N ASN A 32 -10.83 20.63 -8.17
CA ASN A 32 -10.83 20.13 -6.79
C ASN A 32 -11.80 18.97 -6.59
N GLU A 33 -13.01 19.03 -7.15
CA GLU A 33 -13.98 17.94 -7.08
C GLU A 33 -13.45 16.64 -7.73
N THR A 34 -12.79 16.75 -8.89
CA THR A 34 -12.14 15.60 -9.54
C THR A 34 -11.07 14.99 -8.64
N LYS A 35 -10.18 15.82 -8.08
CA LYS A 35 -9.13 15.36 -7.16
C LYS A 35 -9.70 14.69 -5.91
N THR A 36 -10.79 15.22 -5.35
CA THR A 36 -11.45 14.60 -4.19
C THR A 36 -11.97 13.21 -4.54
N LYS A 37 -12.60 13.03 -5.71
CA LYS A 37 -13.07 11.72 -6.16
C LYS A 37 -11.93 10.72 -6.37
N GLU A 38 -10.81 11.15 -6.94
CA GLU A 38 -9.61 10.31 -7.10
C GLU A 38 -9.06 9.86 -5.75
N VAL A 39 -8.95 10.78 -4.79
CA VAL A 39 -8.51 10.49 -3.42
C VAL A 39 -9.45 9.49 -2.74
N ASP A 40 -10.76 9.65 -2.87
CA ASP A 40 -11.72 8.74 -2.25
C ASP A 40 -11.68 7.35 -2.90
N THR A 41 -11.56 7.27 -4.22
CA THR A 41 -11.38 5.99 -4.94
C THR A 41 -10.11 5.27 -4.47
N LEU A 42 -9.04 6.01 -4.21
CA LEU A 42 -7.80 5.43 -3.70
C LEU A 42 -7.90 4.97 -2.26
N LYS A 43 -8.59 5.72 -1.39
CA LYS A 43 -8.88 5.27 -0.02
C LYS A 43 -9.65 3.95 -0.04
N ASP A 44 -10.62 3.81 -0.94
CA ASP A 44 -11.38 2.57 -1.09
C ASP A 44 -10.48 1.41 -1.53
N HIS A 45 -9.57 1.65 -2.49
CA HIS A 45 -8.60 0.64 -2.92
C HIS A 45 -7.64 0.23 -1.80
N ILE A 46 -7.12 1.19 -1.03
CA ILE A 46 -6.25 0.92 0.12
C ILE A 46 -6.98 0.12 1.19
N ASN A 47 -8.22 0.48 1.51
CA ASN A 47 -9.02 -0.27 2.48
C ASN A 47 -9.33 -1.68 1.97
N ALA A 48 -9.60 -1.86 0.67
CA ALA A 48 -9.81 -3.17 0.06
C ALA A 48 -8.55 -4.04 0.12
N GLN A 49 -7.37 -3.48 -0.20
CA GLN A 49 -6.08 -4.18 -0.07
C GLN A 49 -5.76 -4.53 1.38
N ALA A 50 -5.97 -3.62 2.32
CA ALA A 50 -5.78 -3.88 3.75
C ALA A 50 -6.68 -5.02 4.25
N THR A 51 -7.94 -5.02 3.80
CA THR A 51 -8.90 -6.10 4.10
C THR A 51 -8.46 -7.41 3.47
N PHE A 52 -8.00 -7.38 2.21
CA PHE A 52 -7.51 -8.56 1.48
C PHE A 52 -6.28 -9.19 2.15
N LEU A 53 -5.33 -8.36 2.59
CA LEU A 53 -4.10 -8.80 3.26
C LEU A 53 -4.33 -9.17 4.74
N GLY A 54 -5.53 -8.99 5.29
CA GLY A 54 -5.80 -9.15 6.72
C GLY A 54 -5.06 -8.15 7.62
N ILE A 55 -4.43 -7.13 7.03
CA ILE A 55 -3.62 -6.14 7.75
C ILE A 55 -4.54 -5.01 8.21
N LYS A 56 -4.66 -4.87 9.53
CA LYS A 56 -5.36 -3.72 10.12
C LYS A 56 -4.47 -2.48 10.03
N LEU A 57 -4.59 -1.71 8.94
CA LEU A 57 -3.85 -0.44 8.79
C LEU A 57 -4.12 0.50 9.96
N THR A 58 -3.05 0.93 10.64
CA THR A 58 -3.14 1.93 11.70
C THR A 58 -3.58 3.29 11.13
N PRO A 59 -4.23 4.16 11.94
CA PRO A 59 -4.60 5.51 11.48
C PRO A 59 -3.42 6.30 10.88
N LYS A 60 -2.22 6.12 11.46
CA LYS A 60 -0.99 6.78 11.01
C LYS A 60 -0.48 6.23 9.67
N ALA A 61 -0.61 4.93 9.43
CA ALA A 61 -0.31 4.34 8.13
C ALA A 61 -1.25 4.88 7.04
N LYS A 62 -2.55 5.00 7.35
CA LYS A 62 -3.53 5.59 6.42
C LYS A 62 -3.20 7.06 6.09
N GLU A 63 -2.85 7.85 7.10
CA GLU A 63 -2.45 9.26 6.90
C GLU A 63 -1.18 9.40 6.05
N ASN A 64 -0.17 8.55 6.28
CA ASN A 64 1.06 8.58 5.49
C ASN A 64 0.79 8.23 4.02
N ILE A 65 0.01 7.17 3.74
CA ILE A 65 -0.33 6.79 2.36
C ILE A 65 -1.07 7.93 1.65
N VAL A 66 -2.06 8.54 2.31
CA VAL A 66 -2.81 9.68 1.73
C VAL A 66 -1.91 10.88 1.49
N ARG A 67 -0.97 11.18 2.40
CA ARG A 67 0.01 12.26 2.23
C ARG A 67 0.91 12.02 1.02
N ASP A 68 1.42 10.79 0.89
CA ASP A 68 2.38 10.43 -0.16
C ASP A 68 1.68 10.47 -1.54
N LEU A 69 0.43 10.03 -1.63
CA LEU A 69 -0.43 10.19 -2.81
C LEU A 69 -0.70 11.65 -3.18
N GLY A 70 -0.96 12.50 -2.19
CA GLY A 70 -1.20 13.93 -2.40
C GLY A 70 0.01 14.69 -2.94
N SER A 71 1.22 14.16 -2.73
CA SER A 71 2.47 14.77 -3.20
C SER A 71 2.78 14.48 -4.68
N GLY A 72 2.00 13.62 -5.35
CA GLY A 72 2.28 13.16 -6.71
C GLY A 72 3.51 12.25 -6.81
N VAL A 73 4.18 11.99 -5.69
CA VAL A 73 5.25 11.03 -5.54
C VAL A 73 4.62 9.73 -5.07
N PHE A 74 3.86 9.08 -5.96
CA PHE A 74 3.61 7.65 -5.82
C PHE A 74 4.90 6.93 -6.17
N VAL A 75 5.89 7.00 -5.28
CA VAL A 75 6.62 5.77 -5.02
C VAL A 75 5.67 5.03 -4.09
N PRO A 76 5.03 3.91 -4.51
CA PRO A 76 4.84 2.90 -3.50
C PRO A 76 6.26 2.71 -2.98
N ALA A 77 6.54 3.09 -1.72
CA ALA A 77 7.70 2.49 -1.09
C ALA A 77 7.45 0.99 -1.34
N PRO A 78 8.26 0.34 -2.18
CA PRO A 78 7.99 -1.03 -2.51
C PRO A 78 7.94 -1.71 -1.15
N ILE A 79 6.84 -2.39 -0.83
CA ILE A 79 6.72 -3.12 0.44
C ILE A 79 7.90 -4.13 0.55
N VAL A 80 8.53 -4.44 -0.59
CA VAL A 80 9.81 -5.11 -0.82
C VAL A 80 11.04 -4.47 -0.13
N GLU A 81 11.04 -3.18 0.22
CA GLU A 81 12.19 -2.53 0.90
C GLU A 81 12.14 -2.66 2.43
N LEU A 82 11.00 -3.08 2.97
CA LEU A 82 10.90 -3.46 4.37
C LEU A 82 11.47 -4.88 4.46
N GLY A 83 12.51 -5.09 5.26
CA GLY A 83 12.98 -6.44 5.56
C GLY A 83 11.91 -7.26 6.27
N CYS A 84 12.28 -8.43 6.77
CA CYS A 84 11.43 -9.25 7.63
C CYS A 84 11.27 -8.63 9.03
N THR A 85 10.56 -7.50 9.09
CA THR A 85 10.45 -6.64 10.27
C THR A 85 9.42 -7.16 11.28
N THR A 86 9.62 -6.81 12.54
CA THR A 86 8.66 -7.10 13.62
C THR A 86 7.27 -6.52 13.35
N GLU A 87 7.15 -5.34 12.74
CA GLU A 87 5.84 -4.74 12.44
C GLU A 87 5.03 -5.58 11.46
N ILE A 88 5.68 -6.17 10.45
CA ILE A 88 5.02 -7.03 9.47
C ILE A 88 4.72 -8.40 10.07
N VAL A 89 5.74 -9.06 10.60
CA VAL A 89 5.62 -10.45 11.09
C VAL A 89 4.69 -10.52 12.31
N CYS A 90 4.73 -9.53 13.20
CA CYS A 90 3.89 -9.54 14.42
C CYS A 90 2.52 -8.87 14.22
N ALA A 91 2.13 -8.54 12.99
CA ALA A 91 0.77 -8.10 12.69
C ALA A 91 -0.27 -9.22 12.86
N HIS A 92 0.17 -10.48 12.97
CA HIS A 92 -0.68 -11.65 13.08
C HIS A 92 -0.85 -12.15 14.54
N PRO A 93 -1.97 -12.81 14.88
CA PRO A 93 -2.27 -13.30 16.23
C PRO A 93 -1.34 -14.37 16.85
N TRP A 94 -0.30 -14.85 16.17
CA TRP A 94 0.65 -15.81 16.76
C TRP A 94 1.55 -15.15 17.83
N ASP A 95 2.33 -15.95 18.54
CA ASP A 95 3.35 -15.42 19.46
C ASP A 95 4.46 -14.70 18.69
N CYS A 96 4.55 -13.38 18.86
CA CYS A 96 5.48 -12.51 18.11
C CYS A 96 6.95 -12.87 18.33
N ASP A 97 7.35 -13.13 19.58
CA ASP A 97 8.73 -13.47 19.90
C ASP A 97 9.15 -14.76 19.19
N THR A 98 8.25 -15.73 19.14
CA THR A 98 8.53 -16.96 18.44
C THR A 98 8.52 -16.81 16.92
N ALA A 99 7.57 -16.06 16.35
CA ALA A 99 7.58 -15.76 14.92
C ALA A 99 8.90 -15.10 14.48
N MET A 100 9.41 -14.15 15.27
CA MET A 100 10.69 -13.50 14.99
C MET A 100 11.89 -14.44 15.17
N ARG A 101 11.83 -15.43 16.07
CA ARG A 101 12.84 -16.50 16.16
C ARG A 101 12.86 -17.37 14.90
N VAL A 102 11.68 -17.75 14.40
CA VAL A 102 11.55 -18.52 13.15
C VAL A 102 12.15 -17.72 12.00
N VAL A 103 11.72 -16.47 11.79
CA VAL A 103 12.28 -15.59 10.74
C VAL A 103 13.80 -15.49 10.83
N LYS A 104 14.34 -15.27 12.02
CA LYS A 104 15.79 -15.20 12.22
C LYS A 104 16.48 -16.50 11.82
N CYS A 105 15.91 -17.66 12.15
CA CYS A 105 16.48 -18.96 11.81
C CYS A 105 16.37 -19.24 10.31
N GLU A 106 15.18 -19.07 9.74
CA GLU A 106 14.84 -19.33 8.33
C GLU A 106 15.63 -18.46 7.35
N THR A 107 15.90 -17.21 7.72
CA THR A 107 16.70 -16.29 6.89
C THR A 107 18.22 -16.37 7.16
N GLY A 108 18.66 -17.23 8.09
CA GLY A 108 20.07 -17.28 8.53
C GLY A 108 20.52 -16.00 9.26
N GLY A 109 19.58 -15.25 9.83
CA GLY A 109 19.79 -14.05 10.62
C GLY A 109 19.89 -12.75 9.82
N THR A 110 19.68 -12.80 8.50
CA THR A 110 19.77 -11.63 7.62
C THR A 110 18.50 -10.78 7.64
N PHE A 111 17.34 -11.39 7.95
CA PHE A 111 16.02 -10.76 7.78
C PHE A 111 15.77 -10.24 6.36
N ASP A 112 16.45 -10.82 5.37
CA ASP A 112 16.28 -10.50 3.95
C ASP A 112 15.05 -11.23 3.39
N PRO A 113 14.03 -10.51 2.88
CA PRO A 113 12.83 -11.14 2.36
C PRO A 113 13.04 -11.80 0.99
N THR A 114 14.22 -11.67 0.39
CA THR A 114 14.55 -12.25 -0.92
C THR A 114 15.26 -13.60 -0.83
N VAL A 115 15.54 -14.11 0.38
CA VAL A 115 16.18 -15.42 0.54
C VAL A 115 15.35 -16.56 -0.05
N VAL A 116 16.07 -17.48 -0.69
CA VAL A 116 15.53 -18.71 -1.27
C VAL A 116 16.22 -19.90 -0.64
N GLY A 117 15.42 -20.83 -0.12
CA GLY A 117 15.90 -22.07 0.49
C GLY A 117 16.28 -23.12 -0.56
N ASN A 118 16.84 -24.25 -0.08
CA ASN A 118 17.35 -25.31 -0.96
C ASN A 118 16.25 -26.02 -1.75
N ASP A 119 15.06 -26.16 -1.16
CA ASP A 119 13.89 -26.79 -1.77
C ASP A 119 12.94 -25.74 -2.36
N ARG A 120 13.48 -24.54 -2.67
CA ARG A 120 12.78 -23.39 -3.27
C ARG A 120 11.83 -22.68 -2.33
N GLU A 121 12.02 -22.81 -1.02
CA GLU A 121 11.35 -22.00 -0.03
C GLU A 121 11.60 -20.51 -0.28
N ARG A 122 10.61 -19.66 0.02
CA ARG A 122 10.71 -18.22 -0.29
C ARG A 122 10.41 -17.35 0.90
N GLY A 123 11.20 -16.28 1.02
CA GLY A 123 10.95 -15.13 1.86
C GLY A 123 11.16 -15.35 3.35
N CYS A 124 10.57 -14.45 4.14
CA CYS A 124 10.85 -14.30 5.57
C CYS A 124 10.65 -15.55 6.40
N LEU A 125 9.59 -16.29 6.11
CA LEU A 125 9.19 -17.51 6.81
C LEU A 125 9.42 -18.74 5.93
N GLN A 126 10.25 -18.64 4.89
CA GLN A 126 10.67 -19.75 4.03
C GLN A 126 9.51 -20.69 3.66
N ILE A 127 8.50 -20.14 2.97
CA ILE A 127 7.30 -20.90 2.60
C ILE A 127 7.66 -21.98 1.58
N HIS A 128 7.50 -23.24 1.98
CA HIS A 128 7.81 -24.40 1.16
C HIS A 128 6.82 -24.59 -0.02
N PRO A 129 7.27 -25.07 -1.19
CA PRO A 129 6.41 -25.22 -2.38
C PRO A 129 5.15 -26.07 -2.23
N VAL A 130 5.12 -26.96 -1.23
CA VAL A 130 3.93 -27.78 -0.90
C VAL A 130 2.71 -26.95 -0.53
N HIS A 131 2.88 -25.66 -0.21
CA HIS A 131 1.81 -24.76 0.21
C HIS A 131 1.40 -23.75 -0.87
N TRP A 132 2.03 -23.74 -2.05
CA TRP A 132 1.80 -22.72 -3.08
C TRP A 132 0.43 -22.79 -3.76
N ASP A 133 -0.31 -23.88 -3.57
CA ASP A 133 -1.69 -24.03 -4.05
C ASP A 133 -2.72 -23.34 -3.11
N LYS A 134 -2.30 -22.87 -1.95
CA LYS A 134 -3.18 -22.12 -1.04
C LYS A 134 -3.50 -20.73 -1.61
N PRO A 135 -4.73 -20.22 -1.43
CA PRO A 135 -5.18 -18.93 -1.99
C PRO A 135 -4.34 -17.69 -1.64
N GLN A 136 -3.49 -17.76 -0.61
CA GLN A 136 -2.64 -16.66 -0.14
C GLN A 136 -1.15 -16.97 -0.25
N CYS A 137 -0.74 -17.95 -1.05
CA CYS A 137 0.63 -18.45 -1.11
C CYS A 137 1.19 -18.51 -2.54
N ASP A 138 0.77 -17.59 -3.40
CA ASP A 138 1.30 -17.50 -4.76
C ASP A 138 2.81 -17.19 -4.73
N PRO A 139 3.65 -18.06 -5.31
CA PRO A 139 5.10 -17.93 -5.23
C PRO A 139 5.66 -16.65 -5.83
N GLU A 140 4.96 -15.98 -6.75
CA GLU A 140 5.40 -14.72 -7.33
C GLU A 140 5.45 -13.57 -6.31
N PHE A 141 4.63 -13.66 -5.25
CA PHE A 141 4.51 -12.63 -4.22
C PHE A 141 5.18 -12.99 -2.90
N LEU A 142 5.72 -14.20 -2.75
CA LEU A 142 6.33 -14.65 -1.48
C LEU A 142 7.61 -13.91 -1.08
N PHE A 143 8.19 -13.07 -1.94
CA PHE A 143 9.29 -12.17 -1.58
C PHE A 143 8.81 -10.81 -1.03
N ASP A 144 7.50 -10.53 -1.09
CA ASP A 144 6.91 -9.44 -0.33
C ASP A 144 6.75 -9.90 1.14
N PRO A 145 7.38 -9.25 2.12
CA PRO A 145 7.35 -9.71 3.50
C PRO A 145 5.94 -9.78 4.08
N ALA A 146 5.04 -8.88 3.69
CA ALA A 146 3.68 -8.84 4.21
C ALA A 146 2.83 -9.96 3.61
N TYR A 147 2.95 -10.21 2.31
CA TYR A 147 2.33 -11.36 1.65
C TYR A 147 2.88 -12.68 2.19
N ASN A 148 4.20 -12.77 2.41
CA ASN A 148 4.86 -13.94 2.99
C ASN A 148 4.34 -14.24 4.42
N ALA A 149 4.23 -13.21 5.27
CA ALA A 149 3.68 -13.32 6.61
C ALA A 149 2.20 -13.75 6.60
N ALA A 150 1.40 -13.22 5.67
CA ALA A 150 0.00 -13.64 5.50
C ALA A 150 -0.12 -15.11 5.09
N CYS A 151 0.67 -15.57 4.10
CA CYS A 151 0.73 -16.98 3.71
C CYS A 151 1.12 -17.87 4.89
N ALA A 152 2.19 -17.50 5.61
CA ALA A 152 2.66 -18.24 6.76
C ALA A 152 1.59 -18.32 7.84
N TYR A 153 0.87 -17.23 8.10
CA TYR A 153 -0.21 -17.22 9.07
C TYR A 153 -1.33 -18.19 8.67
N SER A 154 -1.70 -18.23 7.38
CA SER A 154 -2.69 -19.21 6.90
C SER A 154 -2.23 -20.66 7.08
N ILE A 155 -0.94 -20.95 6.91
CA ILE A 155 -0.38 -22.31 7.16
C ILE A 155 -0.37 -22.61 8.67
N TRP A 156 -0.05 -21.61 9.48
CA TRP A 156 -0.01 -21.71 10.94
C TRP A 156 -1.41 -21.94 11.54
N GLU A 157 -2.46 -21.31 11.00
CA GLU A 157 -3.83 -21.55 11.44
C GLU A 157 -4.24 -23.03 11.30
N ASP A 158 -3.73 -23.73 10.29
CA ASP A 158 -4.05 -25.14 10.04
C ASP A 158 -3.24 -26.12 10.92
N SER A 159 -2.01 -25.75 11.28
CA SER A 159 -1.02 -26.73 11.78
C SER A 159 -0.13 -26.24 12.92
N GLY A 160 -0.37 -25.01 13.40
CA GLY A 160 0.54 -24.30 14.27
C GLY A 160 1.92 -24.16 13.63
N TRP A 161 2.95 -24.23 14.45
CA TRP A 161 4.32 -24.07 14.00
C TRP A 161 4.99 -25.35 13.47
N GLY A 162 4.27 -26.48 13.44
CA GLY A 162 4.80 -27.77 13.01
C GLY A 162 5.52 -27.79 11.64
N PRO A 163 5.09 -27.00 10.63
CA PRO A 163 5.78 -26.93 9.34
C PRO A 163 7.18 -26.28 9.38
N TRP A 164 7.49 -25.50 10.42
CA TRP A 164 8.78 -24.81 10.55
C TRP A 164 9.70 -25.56 11.50
N SER A 165 10.74 -26.17 10.95
CA SER A 165 11.78 -26.84 11.77
C SER A 165 12.54 -25.88 12.69
N CYS A 166 12.47 -24.58 12.40
CA CYS A 166 13.10 -23.48 13.13
C CYS A 166 12.30 -22.96 14.35
N TYR A 167 11.17 -23.56 14.72
CA TYR A 167 10.29 -23.13 15.82
C TYR A 167 10.73 -23.58 17.23
#